data_AF-X0WP31-F1
#
_entry.id   AF-X0WP31-F1
#
_cell.length_a   1.000
_cell.length_b   1.000
_cell.length_c   1.000
_cell.angle_alpha   90.00
_cell.angle_beta   90.00
_cell.angle_gamma   90.00
#
_symmetry.space_group_name_H-M   'P 1'
#
loop_
_entity.id
_entity.type
_entity.pdbx_description
1 polymer ?
#
loop_
_entity_poly.entity_id
_entity_poly.type
_entity_poly.pdbx_seq_one_letter_code
_entity_poly.pdbx_strand_id
1 'polypeptide(L)' 'MIYILGNCALESWEIYLQTATALNKIMQGKEWWLKVSFDKANRTSLHGKRGMGLSSALIMFTQIKKM' A
#
# COMPACT_ATOMS: atom_id res chain seq x y z
N MET A 1 1.50 -12.92 17.08
CA MET A 1 0.92 -11.56 16.94
C MET A 1 1.03 -11.18 15.49
N ILE A 2 -0.07 -10.75 14.88
CA ILE A 2 -0.16 -10.42 13.46
C ILE A 2 -0.02 -8.92 13.26
N TYR A 3 0.73 -8.51 12.24
CA TYR A 3 0.90 -7.11 11.88
C TYR A 3 0.36 -6.83 10.47
N ILE A 4 -0.44 -5.78 10.33
CA ILE A 4 -0.93 -5.30 9.04
C ILE A 4 -0.49 -3.85 8.92
N LEU A 5 0.49 -3.59 8.05
CA LEU A 5 1.22 -2.32 8.01
C LEU A 5 1.28 -1.78 6.57
N GLY A 6 1.40 -0.47 6.41
CA GLY A 6 1.56 0.17 5.11
C GLY A 6 0.87 1.53 5.04
N ASN A 7 0.93 2.16 3.86
CA ASN A 7 0.39 3.50 3.63
C ASN A 7 -1.15 3.50 3.68
N CYS A 8 -1.73 4.64 4.04
CA CYS A 8 -3.19 4.77 4.10
C CYS A 8 -3.83 4.67 2.70
N ALA A 9 -3.23 5.32 1.71
CA ALA A 9 -3.65 5.34 0.31
C ALA A 9 -2.45 5.07 -0.61
N LEU A 10 -2.72 4.53 -1.79
CA LEU A 10 -1.72 4.34 -2.83
C LEU A 10 -1.56 5.65 -3.58
N GLU A 11 -0.42 6.33 -3.37
CA GLU A 11 -0.14 7.67 -3.91
C GLU A 11 0.85 7.62 -5.08
N SER A 12 1.89 6.78 -4.98
CA SER A 12 2.88 6.57 -6.03
C SER A 12 3.55 5.19 -5.87
N TRP A 13 4.19 4.72 -6.94
CA TRP A 13 5.01 3.50 -6.90
C TRP A 13 6.19 3.64 -5.94
N GLU A 14 6.87 4.79 -5.97
CA GLU A 14 8.07 5.07 -5.18
C GLU A 14 7.81 4.92 -3.68
N ILE A 15 6.77 5.59 -3.16
CA ILE A 15 6.43 5.54 -1.73
C ILE A 15 5.98 4.13 -1.34
N TYR A 16 5.24 3.45 -2.21
CA TYR A 16 4.76 2.10 -1.95
C TYR A 16 5.93 1.10 -1.87
N LEU A 17 6.87 1.18 -2.81
CA LEU A 17 8.08 0.36 -2.84
C LEU A 17 9.01 0.64 -1.66
N GLN A 18 9.23 1.91 -1.34
CA GLN A 18 10.06 2.32 -0.20
C GLN A 18 9.48 1.77 1.11
N THR A 19 8.16 1.90 1.29
CA THR A 19 7.46 1.42 2.49
C THR A 19 7.51 -0.11 2.59
N ALA A 20 7.21 -0.81 1.49
CA ALA A 20 7.27 -2.27 1.43
C ALA A 20 8.67 -2.80 1.78
N THR A 21 9.71 -2.20 1.19
CA THR A 21 11.11 -2.59 1.41
C THR A 21 11.54 -2.36 2.87
N ALA A 22 11.21 -1.20 3.44
CA ALA A 22 11.52 -0.89 4.82
C ALA A 22 10.82 -1.83 5.80
N LEU A 23 9.51 -2.08 5.62
CA LEU A 23 8.74 -2.98 6.46
C LEU A 23 9.22 -4.42 6.35
N ASN A 24 9.54 -4.90 5.15
CA ASN A 24 10.04 -6.27 4.97
C ASN A 24 11.35 -6.51 5.74
N LYS A 25 12.23 -5.50 5.81
CA LYS A 25 13.46 -5.55 6.61
C LYS A 25 13.16 -5.52 8.12
N ILE A 26 12.26 -4.65 8.56
CA ILE A 26 11.95 -4.47 10.00
C ILE A 26 11.17 -5.66 10.57
N MET A 27 10.30 -6.27 9.76
CA MET A 27 9.37 -7.33 10.17
C MET A 27 9.92 -8.74 9.97
N GLN A 28 11.23 -8.89 9.73
CA GLN A 28 11.87 -10.20 9.66
C GLN A 28 11.58 -11.03 10.92
N GLY A 29 11.18 -12.29 10.72
CA GLY A 29 10.81 -13.20 11.81
C GLY A 29 9.44 -12.93 12.45
N LYS A 30 8.64 -12.00 11.91
CA LYS A 30 7.26 -11.73 12.35
C LYS A 30 6.26 -12.05 11.26
N GLU A 31 5.06 -12.48 11.66
CA GLU A 31 3.93 -12.67 10.77
C GLU A 31 3.30 -11.31 10.41
N TRP A 32 3.39 -10.89 9.15
CA TRP A 32 2.90 -9.58 8.73
C TRP A 32 2.37 -9.53 7.29
N TRP A 33 1.55 -8.52 7.01
CA TRP A 33 0.99 -8.21 5.69
C TRP A 33 1.16 -6.73 5.34
N LEU A 34 1.49 -6.45 4.08
CA LEU A 34 1.47 -5.11 3.53
C LEU A 34 0.05 -4.72 3.11
N LYS A 35 -0.43 -3.56 3.56
CA LYS A 35 -1.78 -3.06 3.26
C LYS A 35 -1.72 -1.63 2.76
N VAL A 36 -2.46 -1.34 1.70
CA VAL A 36 -2.70 0.01 1.18
C VAL A 36 -4.07 0.10 0.51
N SER A 37 -4.72 1.27 0.53
CA SER A 37 -6.02 1.46 -0.15
C SER A 37 -5.79 2.04 -1.56
N PHE A 38 -6.30 1.40 -2.61
CA PHE A 38 -6.22 1.94 -3.98
C PHE A 38 -7.18 3.11 -4.21
N ASP A 39 -8.28 3.14 -3.45
CA ASP A 39 -9.31 4.17 -3.47
C ASP A 39 -9.80 4.47 -2.04
N LYS A 40 -9.91 5.75 -1.70
CA LYS A 40 -10.59 6.28 -0.52
C LYS A 40 -11.99 6.71 -0.94
N ALA A 41 -12.85 5.73 -1.20
CA ALA A 41 -14.19 5.96 -1.77
C ALA A 41 -15.11 6.86 -0.93
N ASN A 42 -14.81 6.99 0.36
CA ASN A 42 -15.64 7.66 1.36
C ASN A 42 -15.06 9.00 1.84
N ARG A 43 -14.41 9.78 0.95
CA ARG A 43 -13.95 11.13 1.29
C ARG A 43 -15.15 12.05 1.53
N THR A 44 -15.10 12.83 2.61
CA THR A 44 -16.10 13.88 2.90
C THR A 44 -16.04 15.03 1.90
N SER A 45 -14.84 15.37 1.42
CA SER A 45 -14.64 16.41 0.39
C SER A 45 -14.57 15.78 -0.99
N LEU A 46 -15.34 16.35 -1.93
CA LEU A 46 -15.37 15.95 -3.34
C LEU A 46 -13.99 16.09 -4.01
N HIS A 47 -13.20 17.08 -3.61
CA HIS A 47 -11.86 17.34 -4.13
C HIS A 47 -10.76 16.55 -3.39
N GLY A 48 -11.14 15.68 -2.46
CA GLY A 48 -10.19 14.86 -1.72
C GLY A 48 -9.50 13.83 -2.62
N LYS A 49 -8.16 13.76 -2.59
CA LYS A 49 -7.39 12.73 -3.32
C LYS A 49 -7.84 11.31 -2.94
N ARG A 50 -8.24 10.52 -3.91
CA ARG A 50 -8.81 9.18 -3.68
C ARG A 50 -7.79 8.06 -3.80
N GLY A 51 -6.70 8.25 -4.52
CA GLY A 51 -5.67 7.24 -4.78
C GLY A 51 -5.44 7.09 -6.28
N MET A 52 -4.75 6.03 -6.69
CA MET A 52 -4.41 5.77 -8.10
C MET A 52 -5.43 4.93 -8.87
N GLY A 53 -6.47 4.43 -8.20
CA GLY A 53 -7.49 3.57 -8.81
C GLY A 53 -7.09 2.10 -8.92
N LEU A 54 -8.06 1.23 -9.18
CA LEU A 54 -7.90 -0.22 -9.09
C LEU A 54 -6.92 -0.77 -10.13
N SER A 55 -7.02 -0.37 -11.40
CA SER A 55 -6.17 -0.90 -12.48
C SER A 55 -4.69 -0.65 -12.23
N SER A 56 -4.32 0.59 -11.87
CA SER A 56 -2.95 0.96 -11.51
C SER A 56 -2.48 0.21 -10.26
N ALA A 57 -3.35 0.07 -9.26
CA ALA A 57 -3.02 -0.64 -8.03
C ALA A 57 -2.75 -2.13 -8.26
N LEU A 58 -3.53 -2.81 -9.10
CA LEU A 58 -3.32 -4.23 -9.40
C LEU A 58 -1.94 -4.49 -10.03
N ILE A 59 -1.48 -3.59 -10.91
CA ILE A 59 -0.13 -3.66 -11.50
C ILE A 59 0.92 -3.58 -10.38
N MET A 60 0.82 -2.57 -9.51
CA MET A 60 1.76 -2.36 -8.41
C MET A 60 1.72 -3.49 -7.36
N PHE A 61 0.55 -4.02 -7.05
CA PHE A 61 0.39 -5.14 -6.10
C PHE A 61 1.03 -6.40 -6.64
N THR A 62 0.88 -6.66 -7.93
CA THR A 62 1.54 -7.78 -8.60
C THR A 62 3.06 -7.63 -8.59
N GLN A 63 3.57 -6.41 -8.78
CA GLN A 63 5.01 -6.15 -8.72
C GLN A 63 5.56 -6.35 -7.29
N ILE A 64 4.91 -5.80 -6.26
CA ILE A 64 5.34 -5.99 -4.86
C ILE A 64 5.27 -7.46 -4.43
N LYS A 65 4.25 -8.21 -4.85
CA LYS A 65 4.15 -9.65 -4.55
C LYS A 65 5.29 -10.50 -5.12
N LYS A 66 6.06 -9.97 -6.08
CA LYS A 66 7.19 -10.64 -6.73
C LYS A 66 8.56 -10.23 -6.15
N MET A 67 8.59 -9.24 -5.24
CA MET A 67 9.78 -8.97 -4.43
C MET A 67 10.01 -10.09 -3.42
#